data_AF-A0A8I0GYF2-F1
#
_entry.id   AF-A0A8I0GYF2-F1
#
_cell.length_a   1.000
_cell.length_b   1.000
_cell.length_c   1.000
_cell.angle_alpha   90.00
_cell.angle_beta   90.00
_cell.angle_gamma   90.00
#
_symmetry.space_group_name_H-M   'P 1'
#
loop_
_entity.id
_entity.type
_entity.pdbx_description
1 polymer ?
#
loop_
_entity_poly.entity_id
_entity_poly.type
_entity_poly.pdbx_seq_one_letter_code
_entity_poly.pdbx_strand_id
1 'polypeptide(L)'
;ALINLDFADVQTVMKDKGMAHIGIGNAKGDEKAIEAVKLAVASPLLETTINGASHVIINISGDISLMDANDAASYVQDLAGE
;
A
#
# COMPACT_ATOMS: atom_id res chain seq x y z
N ALA A 1 8.79 16.79 4.22
CA ALA A 1 8.66 15.83 5.32
C ALA A 1 8.46 14.46 4.71
N LEU A 2 9.22 13.46 5.15
CA LEU A 2 8.94 12.06 4.87
C LEU A 2 7.64 11.73 5.63
N ILE A 3 6.60 11.22 4.97
CA ILE A 3 5.39 10.75 5.67
C ILE A 3 5.83 9.59 6.56
N ASN A 4 5.64 9.71 7.87
CA ASN A 4 5.96 8.65 8.82
C ASN A 4 4.70 8.26 9.57
N LEU A 5 4.42 6.96 9.61
CA LEU A 5 3.37 6.36 10.43
C LEU A 5 3.95 6.04 11.81
N ASP A 6 3.19 6.26 12.87
CA ASP A 6 3.64 5.87 14.21
C ASP A 6 3.24 4.43 14.57
N PHE A 7 3.82 3.90 15.64
CA PHE A 7 3.54 2.51 16.05
C PHE A 7 2.11 2.33 16.59
N ALA A 8 1.49 3.39 17.14
CA ALA A 8 0.13 3.32 17.65
C ALA A 8 -0.88 3.18 16.49
N ASP A 9 -0.63 3.85 15.36
CA ASP A 9 -1.41 3.71 14.13
C ASP A 9 -1.31 2.28 13.59
N VAL A 10 -0.08 1.74 13.48
CA VAL A 10 0.14 0.35 13.06
C VAL A 10 -0.57 -0.63 13.99
N GLN A 11 -0.46 -0.42 15.31
CA GLN A 11 -1.13 -1.27 16.29
C GLN A 11 -2.65 -1.21 16.14
N THR A 12 -3.23 -0.03 15.91
CA THR A 12 -4.67 0.14 15.70
C THR A 12 -5.15 -0.58 14.44
N VAL A 13 -4.34 -0.54 13.37
CA VAL A 13 -4.65 -1.22 12.12
C VAL A 13 -4.42 -2.72 12.18
N MET A 14 -3.47 -3.22 12.97
CA MET A 14 -3.11 -4.65 12.95
C MET A 14 -3.72 -5.47 14.09
N LYS A 15 -3.98 -4.85 15.26
CA LYS A 15 -4.42 -5.58 16.45
C LYS A 15 -5.84 -6.11 16.27
N ASP A 16 -6.04 -7.39 16.61
CA ASP A 16 -7.32 -8.09 16.60
C ASP A 16 -8.07 -8.07 15.23
N LYS A 17 -7.38 -7.77 14.12
CA LYS A 17 -7.97 -7.75 12.77
C LYS A 17 -8.08 -9.11 12.08
N GLY A 18 -7.43 -10.13 12.62
CA GLY A 18 -7.41 -11.47 12.03
C GLY A 18 -6.32 -11.62 10.97
N MET A 19 -6.68 -12.17 9.81
CA MET A 19 -5.73 -12.50 8.75
C MET A 19 -5.36 -11.26 7.94
N ALA A 20 -4.07 -11.08 7.68
CA ALA A 20 -3.56 -10.03 6.82
C ALA A 20 -2.80 -10.65 5.64
N HIS A 21 -2.87 -9.98 4.49
CA HIS A 21 -2.12 -10.34 3.30
C HIS A 21 -1.17 -9.20 2.94
N ILE A 22 -0.03 -9.55 2.35
CA ILE A 22 1.02 -8.58 2.02
C ILE A 22 1.36 -8.74 0.54
N GLY A 23 1.08 -7.70 -0.24
CA GLY A 23 1.58 -7.54 -1.60
C GLY A 23 2.90 -6.79 -1.61
N ILE A 24 3.86 -7.20 -2.45
CA ILE A 24 5.13 -6.50 -2.63
C ILE A 24 5.37 -6.32 -4.12
N GLY A 25 5.70 -5.09 -4.51
CA GLY A 25 6.03 -4.75 -5.89
C GLY A 25 7.21 -3.79 -5.93
N ASN A 26 7.95 -3.82 -7.04
CA ASN A 26 9.11 -2.97 -7.25
C ASN A 26 9.09 -2.49 -8.70
N ALA A 27 9.32 -1.19 -8.91
CA ALA A 27 9.41 -0.61 -10.25
C ALA A 27 10.45 0.52 -10.31
N LYS A 28 10.75 0.96 -11.52
CA LYS A 28 11.74 2.00 -11.84
C LYS A 28 11.22 2.88 -12.97
N GLY A 29 11.85 4.03 -13.19
CA GLY A 29 11.44 5.01 -14.19
C GLY A 29 10.53 6.09 -13.61
N ASP A 30 9.89 6.84 -14.49
CA ASP A 30 9.10 8.01 -14.10
C ASP A 30 7.82 7.62 -13.34
N GLU A 31 7.20 6.50 -13.70
CA GLU A 31 5.98 5.96 -13.06
C GLU A 31 6.29 4.90 -11.98
N LYS A 32 7.49 4.92 -11.39
CA LYS A 32 7.97 3.89 -10.45
C LYS A 32 7.03 3.65 -9.25
N ALA A 33 6.37 4.68 -8.71
CA ALA A 33 5.54 4.50 -7.52
C ALA A 33 4.23 3.76 -7.85
N ILE A 34 3.52 4.21 -8.88
CA ILE A 34 2.25 3.61 -9.29
C ILE A 34 2.45 2.19 -9.84
N GLU A 35 3.51 1.96 -10.62
CA GLU A 35 3.82 0.63 -11.14
C GLU A 35 4.22 -0.34 -10.03
N ALA A 36 4.98 0.11 -9.03
CA ALA A 36 5.32 -0.71 -7.87
C ALA A 36 4.06 -1.14 -7.10
N VAL A 37 3.10 -0.23 -6.93
CA VAL A 37 1.82 -0.55 -6.27
C VAL A 37 0.97 -1.51 -7.10
N LYS A 38 0.85 -1.31 -8.42
CA LYS A 38 0.12 -2.25 -9.31
C LYS A 38 0.68 -3.67 -9.18
N LEU A 39 2.01 -3.81 -9.17
CA LEU A 39 2.67 -5.09 -8.95
C LEU A 39 2.42 -5.64 -7.55
N ALA A 40 2.41 -4.77 -6.53
CA ALA A 40 2.12 -5.18 -5.16
C ALA A 40 0.70 -5.74 -5.04
N VAL A 41 -0.31 -5.07 -5.59
CA VAL A 41 -1.71 -5.52 -5.54
C VAL A 41 -1.95 -6.79 -6.38
N ALA A 42 -1.21 -6.96 -7.48
CA ALA A 42 -1.26 -8.17 -8.30
C ALA A 42 -0.33 -9.29 -7.79
N SER A 43 0.32 -9.11 -6.64
CA SER A 43 1.30 -10.06 -6.11
C SER A 43 0.66 -11.41 -5.79
N PRO A 44 1.31 -12.55 -6.10
CA PRO A 44 0.85 -13.88 -5.68
C PRO A 44 0.77 -14.07 -4.16
N LEU A 45 1.40 -13.19 -3.39
CA LEU A 45 1.33 -13.18 -1.92
C LEU A 45 -0.03 -12.67 -1.40
N LEU A 46 -0.80 -11.99 -2.24
CA LEU A 46 -2.20 -11.66 -2.00
C LEU A 46 -3.07 -12.84 -2.47
N GLU A 47 -3.27 -13.80 -1.57
CA GLU A 47 -4.20 -14.92 -1.82
C GLU A 47 -5.65 -14.46 -1.93
N THR A 48 -5.97 -13.29 -1.37
CA THR A 48 -7.24 -12.58 -1.50
C THR A 48 -7.06 -11.28 -2.28
N THR A 49 -8.14 -10.76 -2.85
CA THR A 49 -8.11 -9.44 -3.47
C THR A 49 -8.06 -8.34 -2.41
N ILE A 50 -7.53 -7.17 -2.80
CA ILE A 50 -7.56 -5.97 -1.94
C ILE A 50 -8.97 -5.35 -1.82
N ASN A 51 -9.87 -5.70 -2.74
CA ASN A 51 -11.26 -5.25 -2.75
C ASN A 51 -11.98 -5.64 -1.44
N GLY A 52 -12.56 -4.66 -0.75
CA GLY A 52 -13.23 -4.86 0.53
C GLY A 52 -12.29 -4.92 1.74
N ALA A 53 -11.01 -4.57 1.57
CA ALA A 53 -10.08 -4.48 2.69
C ALA A 53 -10.52 -3.34 3.63
N SER A 54 -10.93 -3.68 4.85
CA SER A 54 -11.36 -2.69 5.84
C SER A 54 -10.24 -1.74 6.30
N HIS A 55 -8.98 -2.19 6.23
CA HIS A 55 -7.81 -1.42 6.62
C HIS A 55 -6.63 -1.78 5.72
N VAL A 56 -5.83 -0.79 5.35
CA VAL A 56 -4.65 -0.99 4.50
C VAL A 56 -3.46 -0.23 5.08
N ILE A 57 -2.29 -0.88 5.14
CA ILE A 57 -1.02 -0.21 5.43
C ILE A 57 -0.22 -0.18 4.13
N ILE A 58 0.20 1.01 3.72
CA ILE A 58 1.03 1.22 2.53
C ILE A 58 2.40 1.70 2.99
N ASN A 59 3.43 0.97 2.61
CA ASN A 59 4.82 1.38 2.79
C ASN A 59 5.47 1.56 1.43
N ILE A 60 5.96 2.77 1.16
CA ILE A 60 6.63 3.10 -0.09
C ILE A 60 8.04 3.56 0.25
N SER A 61 9.04 2.94 -0.38
CA SER A 61 10.45 3.24 -0.12
C SER A 61 11.22 3.45 -1.42
N GLY A 62 12.15 4.41 -1.41
CA GLY A 62 12.96 4.80 -2.55
C GLY A 62 13.08 6.30 -2.72
N ASP A 63 13.65 6.73 -3.83
CA ASP A 63 13.64 8.13 -4.26
C ASP A 63 12.28 8.48 -4.87
N ILE A 64 11.35 8.97 -4.05
CA ILE A 64 9.93 9.11 -4.39
C ILE A 64 9.44 10.47 -3.88
N SER A 65 8.71 11.21 -4.71
CA SER A 65 8.14 12.48 -4.30
C SER A 65 6.86 12.27 -3.48
N LEU A 66 6.43 13.32 -2.78
CA LEU A 66 5.17 13.29 -2.04
C LEU A 66 3.96 13.08 -2.98
N MET A 67 4.05 13.60 -4.21
CA MET A 67 3.00 13.46 -5.22
C MET A 67 2.91 12.01 -5.72
N ASP A 68 4.05 11.39 -6.02
CA ASP A 68 4.11 9.97 -6.40
C ASP A 68 3.52 9.05 -5.31
N ALA A 69 3.82 9.34 -4.04
CA ALA A 69 3.30 8.59 -2.91
C ALA A 69 1.79 8.80 -2.74
N ASN A 70 1.29 10.01 -2.98
CA ASN A 70 -0.14 10.31 -2.94
C ASN A 70 -0.89 9.58 -4.06
N ASP A 71 -0.38 9.62 -5.30
CA ASP A 71 -1.00 8.95 -6.44
C ASP A 71 -1.06 7.42 -6.23
N ALA A 72 0.03 6.86 -5.72
CA ALA A 72 0.10 5.46 -5.31
C ALA A 72 -0.94 5.11 -4.22
N ALA A 73 -1.10 5.96 -3.20
CA ALA A 73 -2.07 5.75 -2.14
C ALA A 73 -3.52 5.87 -2.64
N SER A 74 -3.83 6.87 -3.48
CA SER A 74 -5.14 7.04 -4.10
C SER A 74 -5.53 5.82 -4.94
N TYR A 75 -4.59 5.28 -5.72
CA TYR A 75 -4.84 4.05 -6.49
C TYR A 75 -5.19 2.86 -5.60
N VAL A 76 -4.51 2.68 -4.47
CA VAL A 76 -4.84 1.61 -3.52
C VAL A 76 -6.22 1.81 -2.90
N GLN A 77 -6.57 3.05 -2.55
CA GLN A 77 -7.87 3.38 -1.99
C GLN A 77 -9.01 3.07 -2.98
N ASP A 78 -8.85 3.44 -4.25
CA ASP A 78 -9.82 3.15 -5.31
C ASP A 78 -10.05 1.63 -5.48
N LEU A 79 -9.00 0.83 -5.28
CA LEU A 79 -9.09 -0.64 -5.36
C LEU A 79 -9.63 -1.31 -4.11
N ALA A 80 -9.43 -0.73 -2.93
CA ALA A 80 -9.99 -1.24 -1.69
C ALA A 80 -11.51 -1.02 -1.61
N GLY A 81 -11.99 0.08 -2.19
CA GLY A 81 -13.38 0.53 -2.07
C GLY A 81 -13.64 1.37 -0.83
N GLU A 82 -14.84 1.93 -0.70
CA GLU A 82 -15.30 2.60 0.54
C GLU A 82 -15.55 1.60 1.68
#